data_AF-A0ABD1YV02-F1
#
_entry.id   AF-A0ABD1YV02-F1
#
_cell.length_a   1.000
_cell.length_b   1.000
_cell.length_c   1.000
_cell.angle_alpha   90.00
_cell.angle_beta   90.00
_cell.angle_gamma   90.00
#
_symmetry.space_group_name_H-M   'P 1'
#
loop_
_entity.id
_entity.type
_entity.pdbx_description
1 polymer ?
#
loop_
_entity_poly.entity_id
_entity_poly.type
_entity_poly.pdbx_seq_one_letter_code
_entity_poly.pdbx_strand_id
1 'polypeptide(L)'
;MPKRGEPAHNLPNCIVVSGFSADKPGLQQNSMEVQQSSIKNLNDTYESRVPPSTGKVIIAVEVCLKPRTTVRHDEIKSAVERMLDKRSLAYEDGPVSFSQGDEPFLFEHVESIIISGADEQTTGNGVLLFWQVTLQVHVYQLNEGGPAEELEGNDTIPSFHEWMLPAREFHGLWESLIYESALKQHLVRYAATALLFSEKGVNSHLISWNRVVLLHGPPGTGKTSLCKALAHQLSIRFRDRYKSAALVEVNAHSLFSKWFSESGKLVTKLFQRIEEFVEDGSTLVFVLIDEVESLTAARQAAFSGSEPSDSIRVVNALLTQLDRLKLRPNVVVLTTSNITAAIDLAFVDRADIKAYVGFPSLRARYEILRSCVRELQRVGIVSTKEPGAFGTGGELLSYKSLSSRMSESTEDGRILLSMYISKCLLSVAEMCEGFSGRALRKIPFLAHAASTPLVSSAVDLAAHMQDTVVDPSDIAQDVISSFCKVLILSVGNGSLINRV
;
A
#
# COMPACT_ATOMS: atom_id res chain seq x y z
N MET A 1 57.52 51.63 23.41
CA MET A 1 58.93 51.24 23.55
C MET A 1 59.22 51.06 25.04
N PRO A 2 60.02 50.07 25.50
CA PRO A 2 60.60 48.87 24.84
C PRO A 2 59.86 47.57 25.26
N LYS A 3 59.78 46.47 24.48
CA LYS A 3 60.80 45.43 24.09
C LYS A 3 61.39 44.70 25.31
N ARG A 4 61.54 43.37 25.42
CA ARG A 4 61.50 42.21 24.50
C ARG A 4 61.61 40.91 25.35
N GLY A 5 61.15 39.76 24.86
CA GLY A 5 61.59 38.45 25.35
C GLY A 5 60.68 37.26 25.00
N GLU A 6 60.71 36.81 23.75
CA GLU A 6 60.20 35.50 23.28
C GLU A 6 61.39 34.51 23.19
N PRO A 7 61.20 33.16 23.09
CA PRO A 7 60.89 32.57 21.78
C PRO A 7 59.97 31.32 21.74
N ALA A 8 59.15 31.31 20.67
CA ALA A 8 58.68 30.27 19.72
C ALA A 8 58.81 28.74 19.93
N HIS A 9 57.73 28.03 19.56
CA HIS A 9 57.58 27.02 18.46
C HIS A 9 56.26 26.25 18.65
N ASN A 10 55.42 25.81 17.69
CA ASN A 10 55.29 25.90 16.23
C ASN A 10 53.83 25.45 15.90
N LEU A 11 53.11 26.20 15.07
CA LEU A 11 51.99 25.71 14.23
C LEU A 11 52.50 25.67 12.78
N PRO A 12 51.91 24.85 11.88
CA PRO A 12 51.03 25.46 10.84
C PRO A 12 49.90 24.48 10.38
N ASN A 13 48.83 24.80 9.64
CA ASN A 13 48.57 25.77 8.57
C ASN A 13 47.05 26.01 8.43
N CYS A 14 46.63 27.28 8.40
CA CYS A 14 45.44 27.74 7.68
C CYS A 14 45.92 28.30 6.34
N ILE A 15 45.27 27.94 5.23
CA ILE A 15 45.45 28.60 3.93
C ILE A 15 44.10 29.19 3.52
N VAL A 16 44.09 30.51 3.37
CA VAL A 16 43.11 31.29 2.59
C VAL A 16 43.69 31.47 1.20
N VAL A 17 42.92 31.22 0.14
CA VAL A 17 43.15 31.83 -1.18
C VAL A 17 41.82 32.27 -1.79
N SER A 18 41.80 33.53 -2.18
CA SER A 18 40.77 34.29 -2.88
C SER A 18 40.81 34.09 -4.41
N GLY A 19 39.63 34.12 -5.04
CA GLY A 19 39.36 34.73 -6.36
C GLY A 19 39.85 34.04 -7.64
N PHE A 20 38.91 33.61 -8.49
CA PHE A 20 39.09 33.58 -9.95
C PHE A 20 37.78 33.96 -10.67
N SER A 21 37.91 34.88 -11.63
CA SER A 21 36.88 35.41 -12.53
C SER A 21 36.75 34.52 -13.79
N ALA A 22 35.61 34.71 -14.48
CA ALA A 22 35.05 33.98 -15.62
C ALA A 22 35.98 33.58 -16.77
N ASP A 23 35.79 32.36 -17.29
CA ASP A 23 35.36 32.06 -18.68
C ASP A 23 35.66 30.59 -19.03
N LYS A 24 34.60 29.76 -19.17
CA LYS A 24 34.49 28.60 -20.09
C LYS A 24 33.16 27.86 -19.89
N PRO A 25 32.38 27.58 -20.96
CA PRO A 25 31.15 26.81 -20.87
C PRO A 25 31.49 25.31 -20.89
N GLY A 26 31.04 24.55 -19.89
CA GLY A 26 31.27 23.10 -19.89
C GLY A 26 31.17 22.35 -18.57
N LEU A 27 30.66 22.96 -17.49
CA LEU A 27 30.53 22.32 -16.18
C LEU A 27 29.15 22.63 -15.56
N GLN A 28 28.09 22.12 -16.19
CA GLN A 28 26.74 22.04 -15.58
C GLN A 28 26.15 20.62 -15.58
N GLN A 29 26.88 19.61 -16.04
CA GLN A 29 26.42 18.21 -16.01
C GLN A 29 26.93 17.40 -14.81
N ASN A 30 28.00 17.83 -14.12
CA ASN A 30 28.60 17.03 -13.04
C ASN A 30 28.12 17.37 -11.62
N SER A 31 27.18 18.30 -11.47
CA SER A 31 26.59 18.66 -10.17
C SER A 31 25.32 17.85 -9.83
N MET A 32 24.75 17.11 -10.80
CA MET A 32 23.55 16.29 -10.60
C MET A 32 23.86 14.83 -10.23
N GLU A 33 25.02 14.29 -10.61
CA GLU A 33 25.40 12.90 -10.27
C GLU A 33 25.85 12.74 -8.80
N VAL A 34 26.29 13.82 -8.15
CA VAL A 34 26.78 13.77 -6.76
C VAL A 34 25.63 13.79 -5.73
N GLN A 35 24.44 14.31 -6.07
CA GLN A 35 23.26 14.19 -5.20
C GLN A 35 22.46 12.89 -5.41
N GLN A 36 22.64 12.20 -6.54
CA GLN A 36 22.00 10.91 -6.82
C GLN A 36 22.72 9.71 -6.18
N SER A 37 24.02 9.85 -5.86
CA SER A 37 24.84 8.75 -5.35
C SER A 37 24.73 8.47 -3.85
N SER A 38 23.94 9.26 -3.10
CA SER A 38 23.62 8.99 -1.68
C SER A 38 22.24 8.33 -1.47
N ILE A 39 21.51 8.00 -2.54
CA ILE A 39 20.24 7.26 -2.48
C ILE A 39 20.51 5.81 -2.90
N LYS A 40 21.34 5.11 -2.13
CA LYS A 40 21.51 3.66 -2.27
C LYS A 40 20.59 2.93 -1.31
N ASN A 41 19.72 2.12 -1.90
CA ASN A 41 19.02 0.95 -1.38
C ASN A 41 19.25 0.62 0.11
N LEU A 42 18.21 0.81 0.93
CA LEU A 42 18.08 0.17 2.25
C LEU A 42 17.98 -1.37 2.18
N ASN A 43 18.05 -1.97 0.97
CA ASN A 43 17.90 -3.41 0.77
C ASN A 43 19.17 -4.23 1.04
N ASP A 44 20.37 -3.64 1.04
CA ASP A 44 21.64 -4.42 1.04
C ASP A 44 22.33 -4.55 2.41
N THR A 45 21.67 -4.26 3.54
CA THR A 45 22.34 -4.36 4.86
C THR A 45 21.52 -5.03 5.97
N TYR A 46 20.40 -5.68 5.63
CA TYR A 46 19.56 -6.38 6.62
C TYR A 46 19.36 -7.86 6.30
N GLU A 47 20.40 -8.54 5.80
CA GLU A 47 20.47 -10.00 5.92
C GLU A 47 21.13 -10.40 7.25
N SER A 48 20.28 -10.97 8.12
CA SER A 48 20.60 -12.02 9.09
C SER A 48 21.74 -11.75 10.08
N ARG A 49 21.43 -11.06 11.20
CA ARG A 49 21.95 -11.41 12.55
C ARG A 49 20.93 -11.06 13.63
N VAL A 50 19.88 -11.88 13.78
CA VAL A 50 19.10 -11.92 15.02
C VAL A 50 19.79 -12.91 15.95
N PRO A 51 20.30 -12.51 17.13
CA PRO A 51 20.79 -13.47 18.11
C PRO A 51 19.64 -14.38 18.56
N PRO A 52 19.87 -15.65 18.92
CA PRO A 52 18.80 -16.54 19.35
C PRO A 52 18.28 -16.05 20.70
N SER A 53 17.21 -15.25 20.67
CA SER A 53 16.46 -14.95 21.87
C SER A 53 15.66 -16.20 22.21
N THR A 54 15.75 -16.63 23.46
CA THR A 54 14.89 -17.64 24.10
C THR A 54 13.43 -17.18 24.22
N GLY A 55 12.97 -16.28 23.36
CA GLY A 55 11.64 -15.67 23.35
C GLY A 55 10.77 -16.25 22.24
N LYS A 56 9.51 -16.53 22.56
CA LYS A 56 8.51 -16.91 21.57
C LYS A 56 8.33 -15.81 20.52
N VAL A 57 8.20 -16.22 19.26
CA VAL A 57 7.78 -15.40 18.11
C VAL A 57 6.36 -14.89 18.33
N ILE A 58 6.11 -13.60 18.07
CA ILE A 58 4.76 -13.03 18.15
C ILE A 58 4.12 -13.13 16.76
N ILE A 59 2.96 -13.76 16.68
CA ILE A 59 2.14 -13.83 15.45
C ILE A 59 0.85 -13.06 15.68
N ALA A 60 0.50 -12.19 14.75
CA ALA A 60 -0.75 -11.44 14.82
C ALA A 60 -1.89 -12.26 14.21
N VAL A 61 -3.02 -12.28 14.90
CA VAL A 61 -4.26 -12.92 14.43
C VAL A 61 -5.34 -11.85 14.37
N GLU A 62 -5.85 -11.60 13.17
CA GLU A 62 -6.87 -10.59 12.89
C GLU A 62 -8.23 -11.29 12.81
N VAL A 63 -9.18 -10.87 13.65
CA VAL A 63 -10.50 -11.48 13.78
C VAL A 63 -11.56 -10.45 13.44
N CYS A 64 -12.15 -10.58 12.25
CA CYS A 64 -13.22 -9.71 11.77
C CYS A 64 -14.57 -10.24 12.26
N LEU A 65 -15.30 -9.40 12.97
CA LEU A 65 -16.64 -9.67 13.47
C LEU A 65 -17.71 -9.37 12.41
N LYS A 66 -18.80 -10.16 12.42
CA LYS A 66 -19.97 -9.86 11.59
C LYS A 66 -20.66 -8.56 12.07
N PRO A 67 -21.27 -7.76 11.19
CA PRO A 67 -21.86 -6.47 11.55
C PRO A 67 -22.95 -6.50 12.64
N ARG A 68 -23.63 -7.64 12.82
CA ARG A 68 -24.74 -7.79 13.77
C ARG A 68 -24.31 -8.28 15.15
N THR A 69 -23.03 -8.62 15.33
CA THR A 69 -22.59 -9.16 16.62
C THR A 69 -22.50 -8.05 17.67
N THR A 70 -22.94 -8.36 18.88
CA THR A 70 -22.82 -7.50 20.06
C THR A 70 -22.00 -8.18 21.17
N VAL A 71 -21.41 -9.34 20.84
CA VAL A 71 -20.61 -10.14 21.77
C VAL A 71 -19.33 -9.38 22.14
N ARG A 72 -18.91 -9.52 23.40
CA ARG A 72 -17.71 -8.88 23.91
C ARG A 72 -16.46 -9.41 23.20
N HIS A 73 -15.55 -8.52 22.88
CA HIS A 73 -14.31 -8.87 22.17
C HIS A 73 -13.47 -9.91 22.93
N ASP A 74 -13.43 -9.84 24.27
CA ASP A 74 -12.69 -10.79 25.12
C ASP A 74 -13.19 -12.23 24.99
N GLU A 75 -14.51 -12.41 24.82
CA GLU A 75 -15.13 -13.73 24.66
C GLU A 75 -14.78 -14.33 23.30
N ILE A 76 -14.83 -13.52 22.23
CA ILE A 76 -14.41 -13.93 20.89
C ILE A 76 -12.92 -14.27 20.89
N LYS A 77 -12.09 -13.40 21.47
CA LYS A 77 -10.64 -13.62 21.60
C LYS A 77 -10.34 -14.95 22.28
N SER A 78 -10.95 -15.21 23.44
CA SER A 78 -10.77 -16.45 24.18
C SER A 78 -11.27 -17.69 23.42
N ALA A 79 -12.28 -17.54 22.57
CA ALA A 79 -12.76 -18.64 21.71
C ALA A 79 -11.79 -18.91 20.55
N VAL A 80 -11.25 -17.88 19.90
CA VAL A 80 -10.27 -18.01 18.82
C VAL A 80 -8.96 -18.60 19.32
N GLU A 81 -8.44 -18.13 20.47
CA GLU A 81 -7.21 -18.68 21.08
C GLU A 81 -7.37 -20.18 21.37
N ARG A 82 -8.49 -20.58 22.01
CA ARG A 82 -8.79 -22.00 22.27
C ARG A 82 -8.92 -22.83 20.99
N MET A 83 -9.49 -22.27 19.93
CA MET A 83 -9.62 -22.97 18.64
C MET A 83 -8.24 -23.19 18.02
N LEU A 84 -7.39 -22.15 17.98
CA LEU A 84 -6.06 -22.22 17.41
C LEU A 84 -5.14 -23.16 18.20
N ASP A 85 -5.19 -23.12 19.53
CA ASP A 85 -4.40 -24.04 20.38
C ASP A 85 -4.78 -25.51 20.16
N LYS A 86 -6.05 -25.81 19.83
CA LYS A 86 -6.52 -27.18 19.56
C LYS A 86 -6.15 -27.68 18.17
N ARG A 87 -6.14 -26.81 17.17
CA ARG A 87 -6.04 -27.18 15.74
C ARG A 87 -4.62 -27.05 15.20
N SER A 88 -3.84 -26.10 15.70
CA SER A 88 -2.60 -25.69 15.06
C SER A 88 -1.41 -26.38 15.71
N LEU A 89 -0.85 -27.37 15.01
CA LEU A 89 0.54 -27.79 15.24
C LEU A 89 1.55 -26.76 14.72
N ALA A 90 1.07 -25.94 13.79
CA ALA A 90 1.82 -25.07 12.89
C ALA A 90 0.98 -23.84 12.55
N TYR A 91 1.63 -22.69 12.34
CA TYR A 91 0.99 -21.46 11.85
C TYR A 91 1.58 -21.04 10.50
N GLU A 92 0.69 -20.75 9.55
CA GLU A 92 0.99 -20.23 8.21
C GLU A 92 0.17 -18.97 7.97
N ASP A 93 0.67 -18.07 7.13
CA ASP A 93 -0.03 -16.84 6.79
C ASP A 93 -1.27 -17.12 5.92
N GLY A 94 -2.36 -16.41 6.21
CA GLY A 94 -3.60 -16.47 5.44
C GLY A 94 -4.85 -16.76 6.25
N PRO A 95 -5.97 -17.04 5.56
CA PRO A 95 -7.26 -17.22 6.20
C PRO A 95 -7.37 -18.56 6.92
N VAL A 96 -7.90 -18.54 8.13
CA VAL A 96 -8.19 -19.74 8.92
C VAL A 96 -9.62 -20.18 8.65
N SER A 97 -9.81 -21.41 8.15
CA SER A 97 -11.12 -21.97 7.90
C SER A 97 -11.73 -22.62 9.15
N PHE A 98 -13.00 -22.33 9.40
CA PHE A 98 -13.80 -22.93 10.46
C PHE A 98 -15.22 -23.18 9.96
N SER A 99 -15.92 -24.14 10.57
CA SER A 99 -17.25 -24.59 10.14
C SER A 99 -18.25 -24.52 11.30
N GLN A 100 -19.54 -24.45 10.98
CA GLN A 100 -20.61 -24.47 11.96
C GLN A 100 -20.59 -25.72 12.84
N GLY A 101 -20.17 -26.87 12.29
CA GLY A 101 -20.12 -28.13 13.02
C GLY A 101 -19.05 -28.16 14.08
N ASP A 102 -17.91 -27.52 13.82
CA ASP A 102 -16.77 -27.58 14.74
C ASP A 102 -16.77 -26.42 15.76
N GLU A 103 -17.08 -25.21 15.31
CA GLU A 103 -16.98 -23.98 16.09
C GLU A 103 -18.25 -23.14 15.90
N PRO A 104 -19.41 -23.59 16.43
CA PRO A 104 -20.71 -22.96 16.17
C PRO A 104 -20.77 -21.50 16.65
N PHE A 105 -20.16 -21.20 17.80
CA PHE A 105 -20.09 -19.84 18.34
C PHE A 105 -19.28 -18.89 17.45
N LEU A 106 -18.11 -19.32 16.99
CA LEU A 106 -17.31 -18.51 16.06
C LEU A 106 -18.02 -18.37 14.71
N PHE A 107 -18.63 -19.45 14.21
CA PHE A 107 -19.40 -19.42 12.97
C PHE A 107 -20.57 -18.44 13.01
N GLU A 108 -21.22 -18.26 14.16
CA GLU A 108 -22.31 -17.30 14.32
C GLU A 108 -21.81 -15.85 14.28
N HIS A 109 -20.70 -15.53 14.96
CA HIS A 109 -20.28 -14.15 15.25
C HIS A 109 -19.09 -13.63 14.42
N VAL A 110 -18.23 -14.49 13.91
CA VAL A 110 -16.99 -14.14 13.21
C VAL A 110 -17.19 -14.25 11.70
N GLU A 111 -16.78 -13.22 10.96
CA GLU A 111 -16.79 -13.18 9.49
C GLU A 111 -15.52 -13.83 8.93
N SER A 112 -14.35 -13.50 9.46
CA SER A 112 -13.07 -14.04 9.01
C SER A 112 -12.03 -14.04 10.13
N ILE A 113 -11.07 -14.96 10.03
CA ILE A 113 -9.87 -15.04 10.87
C ILE A 113 -8.68 -15.10 9.93
N ILE A 114 -7.70 -14.21 10.11
CA ILE A 114 -6.50 -14.13 9.27
C ILE A 114 -5.27 -14.17 10.17
N ILE A 115 -4.32 -15.04 9.84
CA ILE A 115 -3.00 -15.08 10.46
C ILE A 115 -2.03 -14.29 9.58
N SER A 116 -1.26 -13.39 10.19
CA SER A 116 -0.31 -12.51 9.50
C SER A 116 1.04 -12.47 10.22
N GLY A 117 2.13 -12.63 9.46
CA GLY A 117 3.51 -12.51 9.94
C GLY A 117 4.20 -13.82 10.33
N ALA A 118 3.63 -14.97 9.96
CA ALA A 118 4.18 -16.30 10.17
C ALA A 118 5.30 -16.62 9.16
N ASP A 119 5.07 -16.40 7.86
CA ASP A 119 6.05 -16.67 6.79
C ASP A 119 7.31 -15.81 6.92
N GLU A 120 7.20 -14.71 7.66
CA GLU A 120 8.24 -13.68 7.82
C GLU A 120 9.24 -14.02 8.93
N GLN A 121 8.86 -14.89 9.89
CA GLN A 121 9.69 -15.28 11.03
C GLN A 121 10.30 -16.68 10.86
N THR A 122 10.02 -17.32 9.73
CA THR A 122 10.60 -18.60 9.31
C THR A 122 11.79 -18.37 8.39
N THR A 123 13.00 -18.73 8.83
CA THR A 123 14.13 -18.87 7.90
C THR A 123 13.99 -20.19 7.12
N GLY A 124 13.60 -20.13 5.84
CA GLY A 124 13.57 -21.29 4.93
C GLY A 124 12.18 -21.83 4.60
N ASN A 125 12.04 -23.17 4.50
CA ASN A 125 10.75 -23.88 4.39
C ASN A 125 10.20 -24.29 5.77
N GLY A 126 10.73 -23.70 6.85
CA GLY A 126 10.35 -24.05 8.22
C GLY A 126 8.94 -23.57 8.53
N VAL A 127 8.17 -24.39 9.24
CA VAL A 127 6.84 -24.04 9.73
C VAL A 127 6.98 -23.57 11.18
N LEU A 128 6.27 -22.51 11.60
CA LEU A 128 6.31 -22.07 13.00
C LEU A 128 5.46 -22.99 13.86
N LEU A 129 6.13 -23.73 14.75
CA LEU A 129 5.49 -24.69 15.61
C LEU A 129 4.83 -23.98 16.80
N PHE A 130 3.71 -24.52 17.29
CA PHE A 130 2.86 -23.82 18.25
C PHE A 130 3.57 -23.37 19.54
N TRP A 131 4.56 -24.14 20.02
CA TRP A 131 5.31 -23.79 21.23
C TRP A 131 6.29 -22.63 21.04
N GLN A 132 6.66 -22.33 19.80
CA GLN A 132 7.56 -21.22 19.46
C GLN A 132 6.81 -19.89 19.38
N VAL A 133 5.48 -19.91 19.50
CA VAL A 133 4.62 -18.77 19.14
C VAL A 133 3.83 -18.25 20.35
N THR A 134 3.67 -16.94 20.38
CA THR A 134 2.67 -16.22 21.18
C THR A 134 1.68 -15.57 20.22
N LEU A 135 0.41 -15.92 20.33
CA LEU A 135 -0.64 -15.34 19.51
C LEU A 135 -1.06 -13.98 20.07
N GLN A 136 -1.10 -12.97 19.19
CA GLN A 136 -1.66 -11.66 19.50
C GLN A 136 -2.96 -11.49 18.70
N VAL A 137 -4.08 -11.79 19.36
CA VAL A 137 -5.40 -11.74 18.74
C VAL A 137 -5.99 -10.32 18.81
N HIS A 138 -6.29 -9.77 17.64
CA HIS A 138 -6.91 -8.46 17.44
C HIS A 138 -8.34 -8.66 16.92
N VAL A 139 -9.32 -8.43 17.79
CA VAL A 139 -10.75 -8.55 17.44
C VAL A 139 -11.28 -7.19 17.03
N TYR A 140 -11.87 -7.10 15.83
CA TYR A 140 -12.41 -5.86 15.30
C TYR A 140 -13.71 -6.07 14.52
N GLN A 141 -14.47 -5.00 14.37
CA GLN A 141 -15.67 -4.92 13.54
C GLN A 141 -15.47 -3.79 12.54
N LEU A 142 -15.93 -4.00 11.31
CA LEU A 142 -15.80 -3.05 10.22
C LEU A 142 -16.87 -1.95 10.33
N ASN A 143 -16.47 -0.71 10.07
CA ASN A 143 -17.39 0.40 9.87
C ASN A 143 -17.95 0.33 8.44
N GLU A 144 -19.27 0.26 8.32
CA GLU A 144 -19.99 0.23 7.04
C GLU A 144 -20.22 1.62 6.44
N GLY A 145 -19.92 2.68 7.20
CA GLY A 145 -19.96 4.06 6.71
C GLY A 145 -18.87 4.27 5.65
N GLY A 146 -19.27 4.81 4.50
CA GLY A 146 -18.33 5.30 3.49
C GLY A 146 -17.65 6.61 3.91
N PRO A 147 -16.92 7.28 3.01
CA PRO A 147 -16.31 8.55 3.33
C PRO A 147 -17.38 9.56 3.75
N ALA A 148 -17.20 10.20 4.90
CA ALA A 148 -17.95 11.41 5.20
C ALA A 148 -17.45 12.52 4.26
N GLU A 149 -18.36 13.10 3.50
CA GLU A 149 -18.12 14.23 2.61
C GLU A 149 -18.80 15.47 3.22
N GLU A 150 -18.02 16.46 3.66
CA GLU A 150 -18.59 17.78 4.00
C GLU A 150 -18.87 18.56 2.71
N LEU A 151 -20.12 18.56 2.28
CA LEU A 151 -20.63 19.40 1.19
C LEU A 151 -21.10 20.74 1.75
N GLU A 152 -20.28 21.79 1.66
CA GLU A 152 -20.73 23.16 1.94
C GLU A 152 -21.18 23.86 0.65
N GLY A 153 -22.50 23.94 0.44
CA GLY A 153 -23.09 24.78 -0.60
C GLY A 153 -23.22 24.12 -1.98
N ASN A 154 -24.19 24.62 -2.74
CA ASN A 154 -24.87 23.93 -3.83
C ASN A 154 -24.07 23.76 -5.14
N ASP A 155 -22.78 23.37 -5.10
CA ASP A 155 -21.97 22.86 -6.24
C ASP A 155 -20.48 22.52 -5.88
N THR A 156 -20.09 22.42 -4.62
CA THR A 156 -18.68 22.18 -4.23
C THR A 156 -18.38 20.70 -3.99
N ILE A 157 -17.48 20.14 -4.81
CA ILE A 157 -16.90 18.80 -4.61
C ILE A 157 -16.13 18.80 -3.26
N PRO A 158 -16.27 17.77 -2.40
CA PRO A 158 -15.60 17.71 -1.11
C PRO A 158 -14.08 17.89 -1.23
N SER A 159 -13.50 18.64 -0.31
CA SER A 159 -12.08 19.01 -0.31
C SER A 159 -11.16 17.93 0.29
N PHE A 160 -11.75 17.01 1.05
CA PHE A 160 -11.11 15.85 1.67
C PHE A 160 -12.15 14.76 1.91
N HIS A 161 -11.69 13.53 2.12
CA HIS A 161 -12.54 12.40 2.49
C HIS A 161 -12.15 11.90 3.88
N GLU A 162 -13.14 11.54 4.70
CA GLU A 162 -12.95 11.08 6.07
C GLU A 162 -13.52 9.68 6.25
N TRP A 163 -12.73 8.72 6.76
CA TRP A 163 -13.20 7.38 7.12
C TRP A 163 -12.95 7.08 8.59
N MET A 164 -13.94 6.46 9.23
CA MET A 164 -13.74 5.79 10.51
C MET A 164 -13.14 4.40 10.29
N LEU A 165 -12.02 4.11 10.94
CA LEU A 165 -11.30 2.85 10.81
C LEU A 165 -11.61 1.88 11.97
N PRO A 166 -11.60 0.56 11.71
CA PRO A 166 -11.35 -0.11 10.42
C PRO A 166 -12.55 -0.01 9.47
N ALA A 167 -12.34 0.48 8.24
CA ALA A 167 -13.42 0.69 7.26
C ALA A 167 -13.67 -0.53 6.36
N ARG A 168 -14.94 -0.83 6.03
CA ARG A 168 -15.34 -1.93 5.13
C ARG A 168 -14.67 -1.84 3.75
N GLU A 169 -14.55 -0.63 3.21
CA GLU A 169 -13.93 -0.37 1.90
C GLU A 169 -12.46 -0.82 1.80
N PHE A 170 -11.75 -0.86 2.93
CA PHE A 170 -10.33 -1.22 2.96
C PHE A 170 -10.09 -2.68 3.37
N HIS A 171 -11.16 -3.43 3.68
CA HIS A 171 -11.06 -4.83 4.05
C HIS A 171 -10.50 -5.68 2.89
N GLY A 172 -9.45 -6.46 3.15
CA GLY A 172 -8.75 -7.25 2.12
C GLY A 172 -7.76 -6.46 1.25
N LEU A 173 -7.68 -5.14 1.41
CA LEU A 173 -6.81 -4.29 0.59
C LEU A 173 -5.33 -4.60 0.85
N TRP A 174 -4.96 -4.89 2.09
CA TRP A 174 -3.58 -5.18 2.49
C TRP A 174 -3.03 -6.45 1.84
N GLU A 175 -3.82 -7.50 1.77
CA GLU A 175 -3.51 -8.81 1.17
C GLU A 175 -3.46 -8.69 -0.35
N SER A 176 -4.31 -7.84 -0.94
CA SER A 176 -4.31 -7.59 -2.38
C SER A 176 -3.02 -6.89 -2.86
N LEU A 177 -2.32 -6.18 -1.99
CA LEU A 177 -1.10 -5.46 -2.39
C LEU A 177 0.12 -6.38 -2.26
N ILE A 178 0.67 -6.76 -3.42
CA ILE A 178 1.78 -7.70 -3.52
C ILE A 178 3.05 -6.94 -3.91
N TYR A 179 4.03 -6.95 -3.02
CA TYR A 179 5.35 -6.34 -3.20
C TYR A 179 6.42 -7.39 -2.94
N GLU A 180 7.54 -7.30 -3.66
CA GLU A 180 8.66 -8.24 -3.51
C GLU A 180 9.53 -7.96 -2.29
N SER A 181 9.71 -6.68 -1.96
CA SER A 181 10.48 -6.25 -0.80
C SER A 181 9.64 -6.36 0.49
N ALA A 182 10.32 -6.42 1.63
CA ALA A 182 9.72 -6.32 2.96
C ALA A 182 9.11 -4.93 3.26
N LEU A 183 8.70 -4.18 2.23
CA LEU A 183 8.15 -2.84 2.31
C LEU A 183 6.98 -2.76 3.28
N LYS A 184 5.98 -3.63 3.12
CA LYS A 184 4.79 -3.68 3.98
C LYS A 184 5.17 -3.82 5.47
N GLN A 185 6.07 -4.75 5.76
CA GLN A 185 6.56 -5.02 7.11
C GLN A 185 7.32 -3.83 7.68
N HIS A 186 8.20 -3.23 6.88
CA HIS A 186 8.98 -2.06 7.29
C HIS A 186 8.04 -0.90 7.65
N LEU A 187 7.02 -0.64 6.82
CA LEU A 187 6.03 0.41 7.10
C LEU A 187 5.27 0.15 8.41
N VAL A 188 4.79 -1.08 8.63
CA VAL A 188 4.08 -1.45 9.87
C VAL A 188 4.99 -1.32 11.08
N ARG A 189 6.21 -1.88 11.03
CA ARG A 189 7.19 -1.82 12.14
C ARG A 189 7.58 -0.38 12.45
N TYR A 190 7.81 0.42 11.42
CA TYR A 190 8.15 1.83 11.58
C TYR A 190 7.01 2.60 12.26
N ALA A 191 5.80 2.53 11.70
CA ALA A 191 4.64 3.23 12.25
C ALA A 191 4.33 2.76 13.68
N ALA A 192 4.43 1.46 13.95
CA ALA A 192 4.26 0.89 15.28
C ALA A 192 5.28 1.43 16.29
N THR A 193 6.55 1.54 15.86
CA THR A 193 7.63 2.09 16.70
C THR A 193 7.43 3.58 16.94
N ALA A 194 7.05 4.35 15.92
CA ALA A 194 6.78 5.77 16.03
C ALA A 194 5.64 6.06 17.01
N LEU A 195 4.56 5.26 16.96
CA LEU A 195 3.44 5.34 17.91
C LEU A 195 3.87 4.94 19.33
N LEU A 196 4.68 3.91 19.49
CA LEU A 196 5.22 3.51 20.80
C LEU A 196 6.09 4.61 21.42
N PHE A 197 7.00 5.20 20.65
CA PHE A 197 7.89 6.27 21.15
C PHE A 197 7.09 7.49 21.59
N SER A 198 6.06 7.79 20.81
CA SER A 198 5.08 8.82 21.10
C SER A 198 4.36 8.59 22.43
N GLU A 199 3.83 7.39 22.62
CA GLU A 199 3.10 6.98 23.83
C GLU A 199 3.99 7.03 25.07
N LYS A 200 5.26 6.61 24.95
CA LYS A 200 6.23 6.64 26.05
C LYS A 200 6.81 8.02 26.33
N GLY A 201 6.39 9.06 25.59
CA GLY A 201 6.87 10.42 25.80
C GLY A 201 8.38 10.55 25.58
N VAL A 202 8.94 9.79 24.63
CA VAL A 202 10.36 9.89 24.28
C VAL A 202 10.66 11.35 23.90
N ASN A 203 11.82 11.87 24.33
CA ASN A 203 12.18 13.26 24.06
C ASN A 203 12.61 13.42 22.59
N SER A 204 11.79 14.12 21.81
CA SER A 204 12.04 14.40 20.39
C SER A 204 13.28 15.26 20.11
N HIS A 205 13.82 15.95 21.13
CA HIS A 205 15.06 16.71 21.01
C HIS A 205 16.32 15.83 21.09
N LEU A 206 16.19 14.63 21.67
CA LEU A 206 17.30 13.68 21.83
C LEU A 206 17.26 12.59 20.75
N ILE A 207 16.07 12.11 20.44
CA ILE A 207 15.83 11.13 19.38
C ILE A 207 14.88 11.80 18.40
N SER A 208 15.26 11.95 17.14
CA SER A 208 14.43 12.63 16.14
C SER A 208 13.57 11.61 15.37
N TRP A 209 12.26 11.85 15.33
CA TRP A 209 11.33 11.21 14.41
C TRP A 209 10.13 12.15 14.18
N ASN A 210 9.68 12.24 12.93
CA ASN A 210 8.63 13.15 12.47
C ASN A 210 7.28 12.47 12.23
N ARG A 211 7.16 11.15 12.34
CA ARG A 211 5.93 10.37 12.09
C ARG A 211 5.37 10.58 10.68
N VAL A 212 6.23 10.92 9.72
CA VAL A 212 5.87 11.14 8.31
C VAL A 212 6.42 10.02 7.45
N VAL A 213 5.53 9.39 6.68
CA VAL A 213 5.85 8.38 5.67
C VAL A 213 5.64 8.96 4.28
N LEU A 214 6.63 8.85 3.41
CA LEU A 214 6.56 9.23 2.00
C LEU A 214 6.74 8.01 1.11
N LEU A 215 5.70 7.68 0.35
CA LEU A 215 5.74 6.67 -0.70
C LEU A 215 5.88 7.35 -2.05
N HIS A 216 6.90 7.01 -2.84
CA HIS A 216 7.09 7.61 -4.16
C HIS A 216 7.37 6.57 -5.24
N GLY A 217 6.99 6.85 -6.49
CA GLY A 217 7.19 5.91 -7.59
C GLY A 217 6.19 6.10 -8.72
N PRO A 218 6.29 5.36 -9.83
CA PRO A 218 5.41 5.56 -10.98
C PRO A 218 3.91 5.40 -10.64
N PRO A 219 3.01 6.03 -11.41
CA PRO A 219 1.58 5.92 -11.17
C PRO A 219 1.08 4.48 -11.35
N GLY A 220 0.02 4.11 -10.62
CA GLY A 220 -0.59 2.79 -10.71
C GLY A 220 0.13 1.65 -9.96
N THR A 221 1.14 1.96 -9.13
CA THR A 221 1.85 0.98 -8.27
C THR A 221 1.22 0.76 -6.89
N GLY A 222 0.06 1.38 -6.63
CA GLY A 222 -0.71 1.15 -5.40
C GLY A 222 -0.27 1.96 -4.18
N LYS A 223 0.46 3.07 -4.33
CA LYS A 223 0.93 3.93 -3.22
C LYS A 223 -0.22 4.41 -2.31
N THR A 224 -1.25 5.03 -2.89
CA THR A 224 -2.44 5.50 -2.15
C THR A 224 -3.16 4.34 -1.46
N SER A 225 -3.34 3.23 -2.18
CA SER A 225 -3.92 2.00 -1.64
C SER A 225 -3.10 1.43 -0.48
N LEU A 226 -1.76 1.49 -0.55
CA LEU A 226 -0.87 1.03 0.50
C LEU A 226 -0.96 1.92 1.75
N CYS A 227 -1.08 3.23 1.59
CA CYS A 227 -1.35 4.13 2.72
C CYS A 227 -2.68 3.81 3.40
N LYS A 228 -3.76 3.63 2.63
CA LYS A 228 -5.10 3.25 3.16
C LYS A 228 -5.06 1.90 3.87
N ALA A 229 -4.41 0.91 3.26
CA ALA A 229 -4.25 -0.41 3.84
C ALA A 229 -3.38 -0.39 5.12
N LEU A 230 -2.31 0.41 5.15
CA LEU A 230 -1.47 0.60 6.33
C LEU A 230 -2.25 1.23 7.48
N ALA A 231 -3.02 2.29 7.21
CA ALA A 231 -3.87 2.92 8.21
C ALA A 231 -4.92 1.94 8.76
N HIS A 232 -5.58 1.17 7.89
CA HIS A 232 -6.52 0.12 8.27
C HIS A 232 -5.85 -0.94 9.16
N GLN A 233 -4.71 -1.47 8.74
CA GLN A 233 -3.96 -2.47 9.51
C GLN A 233 -3.53 -1.96 10.88
N LEU A 234 -2.97 -0.75 10.95
CA LEU A 234 -2.57 -0.14 12.22
C LEU A 234 -3.77 0.12 13.14
N SER A 235 -4.92 0.52 12.60
CA SER A 235 -6.14 0.70 13.41
C SER A 235 -6.59 -0.60 14.09
N ILE A 236 -6.39 -1.75 13.44
CA ILE A 236 -6.69 -3.07 14.00
C ILE A 236 -5.65 -3.44 15.06
N ARG A 237 -4.35 -3.33 14.73
CA ARG A 237 -3.24 -3.73 15.62
C ARG A 237 -3.16 -2.88 16.90
N PHE A 238 -3.58 -1.62 16.84
CA PHE A 238 -3.52 -0.67 17.94
C PHE A 238 -4.86 -0.42 18.64
N ARG A 239 -5.89 -1.23 18.33
CA ARG A 239 -7.24 -1.10 18.92
C ARG A 239 -7.28 -1.19 20.45
N ASP A 240 -6.40 -1.99 21.05
CA ASP A 240 -6.32 -2.09 22.51
C ASP A 240 -5.83 -0.78 23.17
N ARG A 241 -5.20 0.11 22.39
CA ARG A 241 -4.64 1.39 22.85
C ARG A 241 -5.51 2.58 22.48
N TYR A 242 -6.13 2.54 21.29
CA TYR A 242 -6.99 3.61 20.79
C TYR A 242 -8.42 3.07 20.59
N LYS A 243 -9.39 3.77 21.18
CA LYS A 243 -10.81 3.38 21.12
C LYS A 243 -11.38 3.49 19.72
N SER A 244 -10.86 4.43 18.95
CA SER A 244 -11.27 4.75 17.59
C SER A 244 -10.04 5.09 16.75
N ALA A 245 -10.21 5.03 15.43
CA ALA A 245 -9.22 5.52 14.49
C ALA A 245 -9.92 6.19 13.32
N ALA A 246 -9.28 7.20 12.73
CA ALA A 246 -9.81 7.94 11.59
C ALA A 246 -8.73 8.11 10.51
N LEU A 247 -9.15 8.12 9.24
CA LEU A 247 -8.34 8.46 8.09
C LEU A 247 -8.92 9.71 7.43
N VAL A 248 -8.10 10.74 7.28
CA VAL A 248 -8.42 11.93 6.48
C VAL A 248 -7.55 11.91 5.24
N GLU A 249 -8.14 11.77 4.06
CA GLU A 249 -7.46 11.82 2.76
C GLU A 249 -7.66 13.19 2.11
N VAL A 250 -6.54 13.77 1.69
CA VAL A 250 -6.46 15.07 1.03
C VAL A 250 -5.75 14.85 -0.31
N ASN A 251 -6.44 15.04 -1.42
CA ASN A 251 -5.80 15.04 -2.74
C ASN A 251 -5.21 16.42 -3.01
N ALA A 252 -3.88 16.52 -3.06
CA ALA A 252 -3.19 17.79 -3.22
C ALA A 252 -3.52 18.45 -4.57
N HIS A 253 -3.61 17.70 -5.67
CA HIS A 253 -3.97 18.28 -6.96
C HIS A 253 -5.35 18.97 -6.93
N SER A 254 -6.34 18.35 -6.30
CA SER A 254 -7.70 18.88 -6.13
C SER A 254 -7.74 20.08 -5.19
N LEU A 255 -6.88 20.10 -4.16
CA LEU A 255 -6.77 21.20 -3.20
C LEU A 255 -6.20 22.49 -3.82
N PHE A 256 -5.41 22.41 -4.89
CA PHE A 256 -4.84 23.59 -5.54
C PHE A 256 -5.58 24.02 -6.81
N SER A 257 -6.08 23.07 -7.61
CA SER A 257 -6.78 23.39 -8.87
C SER A 257 -8.13 24.08 -8.67
N LYS A 258 -8.93 23.68 -7.68
CA LYS A 258 -10.28 24.22 -7.46
C LYS A 258 -10.31 25.53 -6.67
N TRP A 259 -9.20 25.91 -6.04
CA TRP A 259 -9.24 26.80 -4.88
C TRP A 259 -8.32 28.02 -4.98
N PHE A 260 -8.01 28.44 -6.19
CA PHE A 260 -7.09 29.55 -6.44
C PHE A 260 -7.59 30.92 -5.91
N SER A 261 -8.85 31.03 -5.47
CA SER A 261 -9.42 32.21 -4.80
C SER A 261 -9.83 32.02 -3.33
N GLU A 262 -10.07 30.79 -2.84
CA GLU A 262 -10.57 30.50 -1.47
C GLU A 262 -9.73 29.50 -0.65
N SER A 263 -8.66 28.94 -1.23
CA SER A 263 -7.83 27.85 -0.67
C SER A 263 -7.38 28.02 0.77
N GLY A 264 -6.97 29.23 1.19
CA GLY A 264 -6.47 29.45 2.54
C GLY A 264 -7.49 29.16 3.65
N LYS A 265 -8.77 29.50 3.43
CA LYS A 265 -9.84 29.24 4.41
C LYS A 265 -10.12 27.74 4.53
N LEU A 266 -10.03 27.01 3.44
CA LEU A 266 -10.34 25.57 3.41
C LEU A 266 -9.22 24.73 3.97
N VAL A 267 -7.96 25.10 3.72
CA VAL A 267 -6.83 24.52 4.45
C VAL A 267 -7.06 24.71 5.94
N THR A 268 -7.48 25.90 6.38
CA THR A 268 -7.78 26.15 7.80
C THR A 268 -8.93 25.27 8.31
N LYS A 269 -10.04 25.15 7.56
CA LYS A 269 -11.18 24.28 7.94
C LYS A 269 -10.79 22.79 8.00
N LEU A 270 -10.06 22.30 7.01
CA LEU A 270 -9.53 20.94 6.97
C LEU A 270 -8.70 20.63 8.23
N PHE A 271 -7.76 21.51 8.58
CA PHE A 271 -6.93 21.29 9.76
C PHE A 271 -7.69 21.47 11.07
N GLN A 272 -8.69 22.37 11.13
CA GLN A 272 -9.60 22.45 12.27
C GLN A 272 -10.36 21.13 12.47
N ARG A 273 -10.87 20.54 11.38
CA ARG A 273 -11.54 19.24 11.42
C ARG A 273 -10.60 18.11 11.85
N ILE A 274 -9.36 18.10 11.36
CA ILE A 274 -8.34 17.15 11.83
C ILE A 274 -8.04 17.36 13.32
N GLU A 275 -7.92 18.61 13.77
CA GLU A 275 -7.67 18.96 15.17
C GLU A 275 -8.77 18.41 16.10
N GLU A 276 -10.05 18.46 15.68
CA GLU A 276 -11.16 17.87 16.44
C GLU A 276 -10.96 16.37 16.74
N PHE A 277 -10.50 15.57 15.76
CA PHE A 277 -10.16 14.16 15.98
C PHE A 277 -8.95 13.98 16.88
N VAL A 278 -7.97 14.87 16.72
CA VAL A 278 -6.68 14.77 17.39
C VAL A 278 -6.78 15.19 18.87
N GLU A 279 -7.74 16.02 19.23
CA GLU A 279 -8.01 16.46 20.61
C GLU A 279 -8.55 15.35 21.52
N ASP A 280 -9.35 14.42 20.99
CA ASP A 280 -9.90 13.27 21.74
C ASP A 280 -8.80 12.41 22.39
N GLY A 281 -7.60 12.33 21.80
CA GLY A 281 -6.45 11.60 22.36
C GLY A 281 -6.62 10.07 22.43
N SER A 282 -7.87 9.60 22.49
CA SER A 282 -8.27 8.19 22.39
C SER A 282 -8.51 7.73 20.95
N THR A 283 -8.49 8.67 20.00
CA THR A 283 -8.55 8.42 18.56
C THR A 283 -7.16 8.45 17.92
N LEU A 284 -6.82 7.42 17.16
CA LEU A 284 -5.63 7.37 16.29
C LEU A 284 -5.95 7.99 14.93
N VAL A 285 -5.24 9.04 14.52
CA VAL A 285 -5.55 9.80 13.31
C VAL A 285 -4.47 9.59 12.25
N PHE A 286 -4.90 9.18 11.07
CA PHE A 286 -4.07 9.10 9.87
C PHE A 286 -4.42 10.25 8.94
N VAL A 287 -3.42 11.03 8.54
CA VAL A 287 -3.60 12.11 7.54
C VAL A 287 -2.85 11.70 6.27
N LEU A 288 -3.59 11.38 5.21
CA LEU A 288 -3.06 11.00 3.91
C LEU A 288 -3.09 12.20 2.97
N ILE A 289 -1.92 12.66 2.51
CA ILE A 289 -1.81 13.65 1.45
C ILE A 289 -1.34 12.96 0.17
N ASP A 290 -2.25 12.84 -0.78
CA ASP A 290 -2.02 12.17 -2.06
C ASP A 290 -1.49 13.17 -3.11
N GLU A 291 -0.59 12.72 -3.98
CA GLU A 291 -0.05 13.48 -5.12
C GLU A 291 0.69 14.77 -4.72
N VAL A 292 1.59 14.68 -3.73
CA VAL A 292 2.32 15.86 -3.21
C VAL A 292 3.21 16.54 -4.26
N GLU A 293 3.51 15.90 -5.39
CA GLU A 293 4.21 16.54 -6.53
C GLU A 293 3.49 17.78 -7.07
N SER A 294 2.16 17.83 -6.94
CA SER A 294 1.35 18.98 -7.34
C SER A 294 1.72 20.24 -6.55
N LEU A 295 2.15 20.07 -5.30
CA LEU A 295 2.62 21.14 -4.43
C LEU A 295 3.97 21.69 -4.91
N THR A 296 4.87 20.79 -5.32
CA THR A 296 6.16 21.18 -5.91
C THR A 296 5.95 21.99 -7.19
N ALA A 297 5.06 21.51 -8.07
CA ALA A 297 4.77 22.15 -9.35
C ALA A 297 4.20 23.56 -9.15
N ALA A 298 3.23 23.73 -8.25
CA ALA A 298 2.65 25.02 -7.91
C ALA A 298 3.71 26.01 -7.37
N ARG A 299 4.63 25.55 -6.52
CA ARG A 299 5.75 26.39 -6.05
C ARG A 299 6.66 26.81 -7.19
N GLN A 300 7.07 25.88 -8.06
CA GLN A 300 7.94 26.18 -9.20
C GLN A 300 7.29 27.16 -10.19
N ALA A 301 5.99 26.98 -10.48
CA ALA A 301 5.21 27.86 -11.35
C ALA A 301 5.08 29.29 -10.79
N ALA A 302 4.96 29.43 -9.47
CA ALA A 302 4.93 30.73 -8.82
C ALA A 302 6.31 31.42 -8.81
N PHE A 303 7.40 30.67 -8.62
CA PHE A 303 8.77 31.22 -8.72
C PHE A 303 9.14 31.67 -10.14
N SER A 304 8.58 31.05 -11.18
CA SER A 304 8.76 31.47 -12.58
C SER A 304 7.84 32.63 -13.00
N GLY A 305 6.98 33.13 -12.09
CA GLY A 305 6.03 34.22 -12.36
C GLY A 305 4.83 33.81 -13.22
N SER A 306 4.64 32.51 -13.46
CA SER A 306 3.53 31.98 -14.26
C SER A 306 2.22 31.80 -13.47
N GLU A 307 2.31 31.73 -12.14
CA GLU A 307 1.17 31.74 -11.21
C GLU A 307 1.35 32.81 -10.12
N PRO A 308 0.26 33.43 -9.61
CA PRO A 308 0.35 34.39 -8.51
C PRO A 308 0.90 33.78 -7.21
N SER A 309 1.55 34.64 -6.42
CA SER A 309 2.19 34.33 -5.13
C SER A 309 1.29 33.68 -4.06
N ASP A 310 -0.01 33.61 -4.31
CA ASP A 310 -1.00 33.02 -3.40
C ASP A 310 -0.85 31.49 -3.29
N SER A 311 -0.46 30.81 -4.36
CA SER A 311 -0.21 29.36 -4.32
C SER A 311 0.93 29.02 -3.34
N ILE A 312 2.00 29.81 -3.31
CA ILE A 312 3.11 29.65 -2.35
C ILE A 312 2.62 29.84 -0.90
N ARG A 313 1.75 30.84 -0.65
CA ARG A 313 1.20 31.07 0.69
C ARG A 313 0.41 29.86 1.20
N VAL A 314 -0.40 29.26 0.34
CA VAL A 314 -1.22 28.08 0.67
C VAL A 314 -0.35 26.86 0.93
N VAL A 315 0.67 26.60 0.10
CA VAL A 315 1.61 25.50 0.34
C VAL A 315 2.36 25.67 1.67
N ASN A 316 2.83 26.88 1.96
CA ASN A 316 3.50 27.16 3.24
C ASN A 316 2.56 27.01 4.45
N ALA A 317 1.29 27.40 4.31
CA ALA A 317 0.27 27.20 5.34
C ALA A 317 0.02 25.70 5.58
N LEU A 318 -0.13 24.91 4.51
CA LEU A 318 -0.27 23.44 4.59
C LEU A 318 0.92 22.79 5.31
N LEU A 319 2.15 23.13 4.90
CA LEU A 319 3.37 22.61 5.53
C LEU A 319 3.47 22.99 7.02
N THR A 320 3.11 24.23 7.36
CA THR A 320 3.10 24.71 8.75
C THR A 320 2.11 23.91 9.60
N GLN A 321 0.93 23.59 9.06
CA GLN A 321 -0.06 22.80 9.78
C GLN A 321 0.37 21.34 9.93
N LEU A 322 1.01 20.75 8.92
CA LEU A 322 1.60 19.41 9.04
C LEU A 322 2.69 19.34 10.11
N ASP A 323 3.52 20.38 10.21
CA ASP A 323 4.53 20.50 11.26
C ASP A 323 3.93 20.62 12.68
N ARG A 324 2.67 21.05 12.80
CA ARG A 324 1.94 21.02 14.09
C ARG A 324 1.38 19.62 14.37
N LEU A 325 0.79 18.98 13.36
CA LEU A 325 0.23 17.64 13.51
C LEU A 325 1.27 16.59 13.87
N LYS A 326 2.50 16.68 13.34
CA LYS A 326 3.56 15.72 13.69
C LYS A 326 3.93 15.72 15.17
N LEU A 327 3.64 16.79 15.90
CA LEU A 327 3.91 16.88 17.35
C LEU A 327 2.86 16.14 18.19
N ARG A 328 1.71 15.81 17.58
CA ARG A 328 0.59 15.17 18.27
C ARG A 328 0.84 13.67 18.39
N PRO A 329 0.65 13.08 19.59
CA PRO A 329 1.17 11.75 19.84
C PRO A 329 0.38 10.63 19.17
N ASN A 330 -0.86 10.92 18.78
CA ASN A 330 -1.85 10.05 18.16
C ASN A 330 -2.03 10.32 16.65
N VAL A 331 -1.04 10.94 15.99
CA VAL A 331 -1.10 11.26 14.56
C VAL A 331 0.01 10.58 13.77
N VAL A 332 -0.36 10.03 12.61
CA VAL A 332 0.58 9.53 11.58
C VAL A 332 0.28 10.22 10.26
N VAL A 333 1.29 10.83 9.65
CA VAL A 333 1.15 11.49 8.35
C VAL A 333 1.67 10.58 7.25
N LEU A 334 0.83 10.32 6.25
CA LEU A 334 1.12 9.50 5.09
C LEU A 334 1.11 10.40 3.85
N THR A 335 2.10 10.26 2.99
CA THR A 335 2.23 11.09 1.79
C THR A 335 2.58 10.22 0.59
N THR A 336 2.07 10.57 -0.59
CA THR A 336 2.38 9.85 -1.83
C THR A 336 2.89 10.81 -2.90
N SER A 337 3.80 10.32 -3.77
CA SER A 337 4.15 11.05 -4.99
C SER A 337 4.35 10.16 -6.21
N ASN A 338 3.83 10.58 -7.38
CA ASN A 338 4.03 9.88 -8.64
C ASN A 338 5.34 10.24 -9.36
N ILE A 339 6.02 11.32 -8.97
CA ILE A 339 7.23 11.81 -9.65
C ILE A 339 8.44 11.57 -8.76
N THR A 340 9.26 10.59 -9.11
CA THR A 340 10.49 10.28 -8.35
C THR A 340 11.54 11.38 -8.39
N ALA A 341 11.59 12.17 -9.48
CA ALA A 341 12.62 13.18 -9.69
C ALA A 341 12.26 14.59 -9.16
N ALA A 342 10.98 14.88 -8.88
CA ALA A 342 10.49 16.23 -8.60
C ALA A 342 9.64 16.32 -7.31
N ILE A 343 10.07 15.62 -6.26
CA ILE A 343 9.45 15.73 -4.94
C ILE A 343 9.97 17.00 -4.26
N ASP A 344 9.09 17.78 -3.64
CA ASP A 344 9.48 18.96 -2.88
C ASP A 344 10.40 18.56 -1.70
N LEU A 345 11.54 19.24 -1.60
CA LEU A 345 12.49 19.09 -0.50
C LEU A 345 11.83 19.23 0.87
N ALA A 346 10.77 20.04 0.99
CA ALA A 346 10.03 20.20 2.22
C ALA A 346 9.37 18.91 2.72
N PHE A 347 8.86 18.05 1.83
CA PHE A 347 8.32 16.74 2.22
C PHE A 347 9.43 15.73 2.45
N VAL A 348 10.47 15.76 1.61
CA VAL A 348 11.64 14.89 1.74
C VAL A 348 12.33 15.12 3.09
N ASP A 349 12.55 16.36 3.52
CA ASP A 349 13.24 16.65 4.78
C ASP A 349 12.40 16.28 6.02
N ARG A 350 11.06 16.24 5.87
CA ARG A 350 10.13 15.89 6.94
C ARG A 350 9.85 14.39 7.04
N ALA A 351 10.04 13.63 5.97
CA ALA A 351 9.77 12.21 5.92
C ALA A 351 10.89 11.40 6.59
N ASP A 352 10.54 10.65 7.63
CA ASP A 352 11.46 9.69 8.26
C ASP A 352 11.63 8.45 7.38
N ILE A 353 10.53 8.02 6.74
CA ILE A 353 10.53 6.93 5.78
C ILE A 353 10.29 7.48 4.39
N LYS A 354 11.23 7.18 3.49
CA LYS A 354 11.13 7.43 2.05
C LYS A 354 11.19 6.09 1.36
N ALA A 355 10.05 5.61 0.91
CA ALA A 355 9.96 4.30 0.28
C ALA A 355 9.62 4.44 -1.20
N TYR A 356 10.50 3.90 -2.05
CA TYR A 356 10.24 3.78 -3.47
C TYR A 356 9.34 2.56 -3.75
N VAL A 357 8.25 2.79 -4.47
CA VAL A 357 7.27 1.77 -4.90
C VAL A 357 7.28 1.68 -6.42
N GLY A 358 8.18 0.85 -6.94
CA GLY A 358 8.37 0.61 -8.37
C GLY A 358 7.35 -0.35 -8.98
N PHE A 359 7.58 -0.70 -10.25
CA PHE A 359 6.82 -1.73 -10.94
C PHE A 359 7.04 -3.11 -10.28
N PRO A 360 6.02 -3.99 -10.29
CA PRO A 360 6.11 -5.32 -9.72
C PRO A 360 7.13 -6.20 -10.44
N SER A 361 7.90 -6.95 -9.65
CA SER A 361 8.80 -8.01 -10.15
C SER A 361 8.03 -9.17 -10.75
N LEU A 362 8.72 -10.06 -11.49
CA LEU A 362 8.08 -11.22 -12.11
C LEU A 362 7.25 -12.05 -11.10
N ARG A 363 7.81 -12.29 -9.90
CA ARG A 363 7.11 -12.98 -8.82
C ARG A 363 5.82 -12.25 -8.41
N ALA A 364 5.90 -10.92 -8.22
CA ALA A 364 4.73 -10.13 -7.85
C ALA A 364 3.68 -10.09 -8.98
N ARG A 365 4.10 -9.96 -10.24
CA ARG A 365 3.21 -10.01 -11.41
C ARG A 365 2.46 -11.32 -11.50
N TYR A 366 3.17 -12.44 -11.34
CA TYR A 366 2.56 -13.76 -11.30
C TYR A 366 1.52 -13.89 -10.19
N GLU A 367 1.86 -13.51 -8.95
CA GLU A 367 0.93 -13.62 -7.82
C GLU A 367 -0.28 -12.69 -7.97
N ILE A 368 -0.12 -11.51 -8.57
CA ILE A 368 -1.24 -10.62 -8.91
C ILE A 368 -2.18 -11.32 -9.89
N LEU A 369 -1.66 -11.83 -11.02
CA LEU A 369 -2.50 -12.51 -12.03
C LEU A 369 -3.15 -13.77 -11.46
N ARG A 370 -2.40 -14.58 -10.69
CA ARG A 370 -2.92 -15.74 -9.97
C ARG A 370 -4.04 -15.36 -9.02
N SER A 371 -3.90 -14.27 -8.25
CA SER A 371 -4.96 -13.80 -7.34
C SER A 371 -6.24 -13.44 -8.09
N CYS A 372 -6.13 -12.83 -9.27
CA CYS A 372 -7.28 -12.50 -10.11
C CYS A 372 -7.98 -13.76 -10.63
N VAL A 373 -7.23 -14.77 -11.11
CA VAL A 373 -7.83 -16.03 -11.58
C VAL A 373 -8.48 -16.78 -10.42
N ARG A 374 -7.86 -16.81 -9.23
CA ARG A 374 -8.46 -17.39 -8.03
C ARG A 374 -9.78 -16.71 -7.65
N GLU A 375 -9.86 -15.38 -7.79
CA GLU A 375 -11.09 -14.64 -7.53
C GLU A 375 -12.19 -15.03 -8.53
N LEU A 376 -11.87 -15.06 -9.83
CA LEU A 376 -12.82 -15.50 -10.87
C LEU A 376 -13.27 -16.96 -10.67
N GLN A 377 -12.38 -17.81 -10.16
CA GLN A 377 -12.71 -19.17 -9.76
C GLN A 377 -13.64 -19.19 -8.54
N ARG A 378 -13.37 -18.37 -7.52
CA ARG A 378 -14.17 -18.28 -6.29
C ARG A 378 -15.61 -17.88 -6.59
N VAL A 379 -15.83 -16.94 -7.53
CA VAL A 379 -17.17 -16.50 -7.94
C VAL A 379 -17.82 -17.39 -9.00
N GLY A 380 -17.12 -18.41 -9.49
CA GLY A 380 -17.67 -19.37 -10.46
C GLY A 380 -17.74 -18.86 -11.90
N ILE A 381 -17.03 -17.77 -12.24
CA ILE A 381 -16.90 -17.31 -13.63
C ILE A 381 -16.00 -18.27 -14.42
N VAL A 382 -14.95 -18.78 -13.76
CA VAL A 382 -13.95 -19.64 -14.39
C VAL A 382 -13.77 -20.95 -13.63
N SER A 383 -13.72 -22.08 -14.34
CA SER A 383 -13.42 -23.40 -13.78
C SER A 383 -11.94 -23.76 -13.94
N THR A 384 -11.37 -24.36 -12.89
CA THR A 384 -10.05 -25.03 -12.90
C THR A 384 -10.17 -26.56 -12.87
N LYS A 385 -11.38 -27.09 -13.10
CA LYS A 385 -11.67 -28.52 -13.21
C LYS A 385 -11.84 -28.91 -14.66
N GLU A 386 -11.27 -30.04 -15.06
CA GLU A 386 -11.63 -30.66 -16.35
C GLU A 386 -13.06 -31.20 -16.30
N PRO A 387 -13.84 -31.09 -17.39
CA PRO A 387 -15.13 -31.77 -17.50
C PRO A 387 -14.92 -33.30 -17.39
N GLY A 388 -15.39 -33.91 -16.32
CA GLY A 388 -15.35 -35.37 -16.12
C GLY A 388 -14.23 -35.92 -15.22
N ALA A 389 -13.35 -35.08 -14.68
CA ALA A 389 -12.35 -35.52 -13.70
C ALA A 389 -12.94 -35.63 -12.28
N PHE A 390 -13.00 -36.85 -11.73
CA PHE A 390 -13.25 -37.08 -10.31
C PHE A 390 -11.99 -36.69 -9.50
N GLY A 391 -11.96 -35.45 -9.03
CA GLY A 391 -10.90 -34.94 -8.18
C GLY A 391 -11.19 -33.52 -7.70
N THR A 392 -10.67 -33.17 -6.53
CA THR A 392 -10.61 -31.79 -6.07
C THR A 392 -9.80 -30.98 -7.08
N GLY A 393 -10.42 -30.00 -7.75
CA GLY A 393 -9.73 -29.11 -8.69
C GLY A 393 -8.46 -28.57 -8.05
N GLY A 394 -7.31 -28.78 -8.69
CA GLY A 394 -6.02 -28.46 -8.11
C GLY A 394 -5.88 -26.97 -7.88
N GLU A 395 -5.45 -26.58 -6.67
CA GLU A 395 -5.15 -25.18 -6.36
C GLU A 395 -4.02 -24.67 -7.26
N LEU A 396 -4.16 -23.46 -7.80
CA LEU A 396 -3.11 -22.83 -8.59
C LEU A 396 -1.85 -22.68 -7.76
N LEU A 397 -0.70 -23.07 -8.30
CA LEU A 397 0.57 -23.10 -7.58
C LEU A 397 1.04 -21.69 -7.27
N SER A 398 1.60 -21.46 -6.08
CA SER A 398 2.32 -20.21 -5.80
C SER A 398 3.56 -20.12 -6.68
N TYR A 399 4.13 -18.92 -6.84
CA TYR A 399 5.38 -18.72 -7.58
C TYR A 399 6.51 -19.60 -7.02
N LYS A 400 6.64 -19.68 -5.69
CA LYS A 400 7.66 -20.48 -4.99
C LYS A 400 7.47 -21.99 -5.25
N SER A 401 6.22 -22.46 -5.24
CA SER A 401 5.89 -23.86 -5.52
C SER A 401 6.08 -24.20 -7.00
N LEU A 402 5.82 -23.25 -7.90
CA LEU A 402 6.02 -23.44 -9.33
C LEU A 402 7.51 -23.49 -9.69
N SER A 403 8.32 -22.55 -9.16
CA SER A 403 9.76 -22.48 -9.47
C SER A 403 10.54 -23.70 -8.96
N SER A 404 10.20 -24.19 -7.77
CA SER A 404 10.78 -25.44 -7.23
C SER A 404 10.46 -26.64 -8.14
N ARG A 405 9.19 -26.81 -8.53
CA ARG A 405 8.77 -27.91 -9.42
C ARG A 405 9.25 -27.79 -10.86
N MET A 406 9.57 -26.59 -11.35
CA MET A 406 10.20 -26.40 -12.67
C MET A 406 11.67 -26.87 -12.68
N SER A 407 12.31 -26.93 -11.52
CA SER A 407 13.70 -27.38 -11.37
C SER A 407 13.81 -28.90 -11.24
N GLU A 408 12.70 -29.58 -10.95
CA GLU A 408 12.60 -31.04 -10.89
C GLU A 408 12.30 -31.58 -12.30
N SER A 409 13.15 -32.48 -12.81
CA SER A 409 12.89 -33.18 -14.07
C SER A 409 11.64 -34.05 -13.94
N THR A 410 10.54 -33.66 -14.56
CA THR A 410 9.30 -34.46 -14.61
C THR A 410 9.55 -35.74 -15.42
N GLU A 411 9.85 -36.84 -14.74
CA GLU A 411 9.94 -38.19 -15.33
C GLU A 411 8.56 -38.77 -15.70
N ASP A 412 7.47 -38.24 -15.11
CA ASP A 412 6.12 -38.69 -15.41
C ASP A 412 5.39 -37.70 -16.34
N GLY A 413 5.11 -38.16 -17.57
CA GLY A 413 4.51 -37.38 -18.67
C GLY A 413 3.07 -36.89 -18.48
N ARG A 414 2.59 -36.66 -17.25
CA ARG A 414 1.29 -36.04 -16.95
C ARG A 414 1.49 -34.71 -16.23
N ILE A 415 1.41 -33.61 -16.98
CA ILE A 415 1.35 -32.28 -16.38
C ILE A 415 -0.03 -32.11 -15.75
N LEU A 416 -0.08 -31.92 -14.43
CA LEU A 416 -1.33 -31.57 -13.74
C LEU A 416 -1.91 -30.28 -14.34
N LEU A 417 -3.23 -30.22 -14.57
CA LEU A 417 -3.89 -29.04 -15.12
C LEU A 417 -3.55 -27.75 -14.36
N SER A 418 -3.47 -27.81 -13.03
CA SER A 418 -3.07 -26.67 -12.20
C SER A 418 -1.63 -26.20 -12.48
N MET A 419 -0.71 -27.12 -12.77
CA MET A 419 0.66 -26.81 -13.19
C MET A 419 0.68 -26.19 -14.59
N TYR A 420 -0.14 -26.69 -15.52
CA TYR A 420 -0.27 -26.13 -16.86
C TYR A 420 -0.78 -24.68 -16.82
N ILE A 421 -1.90 -24.43 -16.14
CA ILE A 421 -2.45 -23.06 -15.97
C ILE A 421 -1.43 -22.14 -15.28
N SER A 422 -0.74 -22.64 -14.25
CA SER A 422 0.31 -21.88 -13.56
C SER A 422 1.47 -21.52 -14.50
N LYS A 423 1.89 -22.41 -15.41
CA LYS A 423 2.90 -22.09 -16.43
C LYS A 423 2.40 -21.06 -17.45
N CYS A 424 1.15 -21.14 -17.90
CA CYS A 424 0.56 -20.14 -18.78
C CYS A 424 0.55 -18.76 -18.12
N LEU A 425 0.10 -18.68 -16.85
CA LEU A 425 0.12 -17.43 -16.10
C LEU A 425 1.53 -16.87 -15.88
N LEU A 426 2.54 -17.74 -15.71
CA LEU A 426 3.93 -17.31 -15.63
C LEU A 426 4.39 -16.68 -16.95
N SER A 427 4.06 -17.27 -18.10
CA SER A 427 4.38 -16.70 -19.41
C SER A 427 3.72 -15.33 -19.61
N VAL A 428 2.44 -15.18 -19.24
CA VAL A 428 1.76 -13.87 -19.25
C VAL A 428 2.49 -12.88 -18.35
N ALA A 429 2.90 -13.30 -17.15
CA ALA A 429 3.64 -12.44 -16.21
C ALA A 429 5.01 -12.01 -16.76
N GLU A 430 5.71 -12.86 -17.51
CA GLU A 430 6.97 -12.52 -18.19
C GLU A 430 6.74 -11.41 -19.23
N MET A 431 5.66 -11.51 -20.01
CA MET A 431 5.30 -10.53 -21.04
C MET A 431 4.84 -9.18 -20.48
N CYS A 432 4.34 -9.13 -19.24
CA CYS A 432 3.92 -7.90 -18.57
C CYS A 432 5.07 -7.12 -17.90
N GLU A 433 6.31 -7.25 -18.36
CA GLU A 433 7.42 -6.46 -17.82
C GLU A 433 7.16 -4.95 -17.95
N GLY A 434 7.39 -4.19 -16.88
CA GLY A 434 7.12 -2.74 -16.83
C GLY A 434 5.65 -2.36 -16.62
N PHE A 435 4.72 -3.31 -16.55
CA PHE A 435 3.31 -2.99 -16.30
C PHE A 435 3.09 -2.56 -14.86
N SER A 436 2.21 -1.57 -14.65
CA SER A 436 1.77 -1.17 -13.31
C SER A 436 0.83 -2.21 -12.68
N GLY A 437 0.72 -2.23 -11.35
CA GLY A 437 -0.24 -3.08 -10.64
C GLY A 437 -1.68 -2.83 -11.11
N ARG A 438 -2.04 -1.57 -11.40
CA ARG A 438 -3.33 -1.20 -11.99
C ARG A 438 -3.53 -1.84 -13.37
N ALA A 439 -2.52 -1.80 -14.24
CA ALA A 439 -2.59 -2.41 -15.57
C ALA A 439 -2.77 -3.92 -15.48
N LEU A 440 -1.98 -4.61 -14.63
CA LEU A 440 -2.07 -6.06 -14.41
C LEU A 440 -3.46 -6.51 -13.96
N ARG A 441 -4.06 -5.77 -13.01
CA ARG A 441 -5.41 -6.07 -12.51
C ARG A 441 -6.52 -5.83 -13.55
N LYS A 442 -6.23 -5.12 -14.64
CA LYS A 442 -7.18 -4.89 -15.75
C LYS A 442 -7.17 -6.02 -16.79
N ILE A 443 -6.05 -6.74 -16.93
CA ILE A 443 -5.86 -7.78 -17.96
C ILE A 443 -6.96 -8.86 -17.92
N PRO A 444 -7.33 -9.47 -16.77
CA PRO A 444 -8.33 -10.54 -16.75
C PRO A 444 -9.70 -10.08 -17.27
N PHE A 445 -10.09 -8.83 -16.96
CA PHE A 445 -11.33 -8.25 -17.47
C PHE A 445 -11.28 -8.05 -18.98
N LEU A 446 -10.18 -7.50 -19.51
CA LEU A 446 -10.01 -7.29 -20.95
C LEU A 446 -9.99 -8.60 -21.72
N ALA A 447 -9.26 -9.60 -21.22
CA ALA A 447 -9.21 -10.94 -21.80
C ALA A 447 -10.59 -11.60 -21.87
N HIS A 448 -11.37 -11.49 -20.79
CA HIS A 448 -12.73 -12.02 -20.76
C HIS A 448 -13.69 -11.23 -21.67
N ALA A 449 -13.53 -9.91 -21.77
CA ALA A 449 -14.35 -9.06 -22.63
C ALA A 449 -14.09 -9.28 -24.13
N ALA A 450 -12.86 -9.63 -24.50
CA ALA A 450 -12.47 -9.91 -25.88
C ALA A 450 -12.91 -11.32 -26.36
N SER A 451 -13.18 -12.24 -25.44
CA SER A 451 -13.60 -13.61 -25.79
C SER A 451 -15.06 -13.70 -26.24
N THR A 452 -15.33 -14.38 -27.36
CA THR A 452 -16.69 -14.75 -27.79
C THR A 452 -16.69 -16.22 -28.26
N PRO A 453 -17.41 -17.15 -27.59
CA PRO A 453 -18.23 -16.96 -26.39
C PRO A 453 -17.40 -16.64 -25.15
N LEU A 454 -18.07 -16.23 -24.06
CA LEU A 454 -17.41 -15.88 -22.79
C LEU A 454 -16.59 -17.06 -22.25
N VAL A 455 -15.38 -16.76 -21.77
CA VAL A 455 -14.49 -17.75 -21.18
C VAL A 455 -15.10 -18.42 -19.94
N SER A 456 -15.08 -19.75 -19.91
CA SER A 456 -15.49 -20.55 -18.74
C SER A 456 -14.37 -21.41 -18.15
N SER A 457 -13.21 -21.50 -18.81
CA SER A 457 -12.05 -22.29 -18.40
C SER A 457 -10.86 -21.40 -18.05
N ALA A 458 -10.11 -21.75 -16.98
CA ALA A 458 -8.92 -21.01 -16.58
C ALA A 458 -7.79 -21.10 -17.59
N VAL A 459 -7.77 -22.17 -18.39
CA VAL A 459 -6.84 -22.35 -19.50
C VAL A 459 -7.09 -21.31 -20.58
N ASP A 460 -8.34 -21.23 -21.04
CA ASP A 460 -8.75 -20.29 -22.10
C ASP A 460 -8.57 -18.84 -21.62
N LEU A 461 -8.83 -18.56 -20.34
CA LEU A 461 -8.61 -17.23 -19.79
C LEU A 461 -7.12 -16.87 -19.85
N ALA A 462 -6.23 -17.77 -19.43
CA ALA A 462 -4.80 -17.52 -19.48
C ALA A 462 -4.29 -17.32 -20.91
N ALA A 463 -4.84 -18.05 -21.89
CA ALA A 463 -4.53 -17.86 -23.31
C ALA A 463 -4.99 -16.47 -23.81
N HIS A 464 -6.24 -16.08 -23.55
CA HIS A 464 -6.73 -14.76 -23.92
C HIS A 464 -6.01 -13.61 -23.20
N MET A 465 -5.56 -13.83 -21.96
CA MET A 465 -4.71 -12.87 -21.27
C MET A 465 -3.36 -12.70 -21.98
N GLN A 466 -2.80 -13.78 -22.53
CA GLN A 466 -1.58 -13.72 -23.34
C GLN A 466 -1.80 -12.88 -24.60
N ASP A 467 -2.87 -13.15 -25.35
CA ASP A 467 -3.23 -12.37 -26.54
C ASP A 467 -3.43 -10.89 -26.21
N THR A 468 -4.06 -10.61 -25.05
CA THR A 468 -4.30 -9.24 -24.56
C THR A 468 -3.03 -8.44 -24.31
N VAL A 469 -1.93 -9.11 -23.95
CA VAL A 469 -0.65 -8.46 -23.68
C VAL A 469 0.13 -8.23 -24.97
N VAL A 470 -0.03 -9.07 -26.00
CA VAL A 470 0.66 -8.95 -27.30
C VAL A 470 0.10 -7.80 -28.13
N ASP A 471 -1.21 -7.60 -28.14
CA ASP A 471 -1.86 -6.55 -28.95
C ASP A 471 -2.73 -5.60 -28.11
N PRO A 472 -2.13 -4.56 -27.50
CA PRO A 472 -2.87 -3.57 -26.72
C PRO A 472 -3.80 -2.70 -27.59
N SER A 473 -3.50 -2.59 -28.89
CA SER A 473 -4.13 -1.67 -29.84
C SER A 473 -5.52 -2.12 -30.27
N ASP A 474 -5.70 -3.40 -30.55
CA ASP A 474 -6.98 -3.94 -31.04
C ASP A 474 -8.04 -3.99 -29.93
N ILE A 475 -7.65 -4.23 -28.68
CA ILE A 475 -8.60 -4.44 -27.58
C ILE A 475 -9.27 -3.14 -27.14
N ALA A 476 -8.62 -1.99 -27.25
CA ALA A 476 -9.30 -0.71 -26.97
C ALA A 476 -10.41 -0.43 -27.99
N GLN A 477 -10.20 -0.74 -29.28
CA GLN A 477 -11.20 -0.56 -30.32
C GLN A 477 -12.28 -1.64 -30.30
N ASP A 478 -11.92 -2.90 -30.05
CA ASP A 478 -12.88 -4.01 -30.00
C ASP A 478 -13.68 -4.06 -28.70
N VAL A 479 -13.11 -3.62 -27.56
CA VAL A 479 -13.89 -3.44 -26.32
C VAL A 479 -14.88 -2.30 -26.49
N ILE A 480 -14.50 -1.16 -27.11
CA ILE A 480 -15.45 -0.08 -27.40
C ILE A 480 -16.52 -0.55 -28.42
N SER A 481 -16.13 -1.26 -29.47
CA SER A 481 -17.04 -1.82 -30.49
C SER A 481 -18.01 -2.85 -29.92
N SER A 482 -17.52 -3.74 -29.07
CA SER A 482 -18.33 -4.79 -28.41
C SER A 482 -19.19 -4.23 -27.29
N PHE A 483 -18.71 -3.25 -26.49
CA PHE A 483 -19.54 -2.52 -25.54
C PHE A 483 -20.65 -1.76 -26.25
N CYS A 484 -20.33 -1.07 -27.36
CA CYS A 484 -21.34 -0.39 -28.19
C CYS A 484 -22.35 -1.38 -28.77
N LYS A 485 -21.93 -2.55 -29.26
CA LYS A 485 -22.86 -3.59 -29.77
C LYS A 485 -23.75 -4.16 -28.67
N VAL A 486 -23.22 -4.42 -27.46
CA VAL A 486 -24.00 -4.92 -26.32
C VAL A 486 -24.96 -3.84 -25.79
N LEU A 487 -24.53 -2.58 -25.73
CA LEU A 487 -25.42 -1.46 -25.36
C LEU A 487 -26.51 -1.25 -26.42
N ILE A 488 -26.18 -1.32 -27.71
CA ILE A 488 -27.15 -1.17 -28.81
C ILE A 488 -28.16 -2.33 -28.80
N LEU A 489 -27.73 -3.56 -28.49
CA LEU A 489 -28.64 -4.71 -28.37
C LEU A 489 -29.48 -4.67 -27.10
N SER A 490 -29.00 -4.06 -26.01
CA SER A 490 -29.76 -3.90 -24.76
C SER A 490 -30.69 -2.67 -24.77
N VAL A 491 -30.39 -1.64 -25.58
CA VAL A 491 -31.22 -0.44 -25.77
C VAL A 491 -32.20 -0.61 -26.94
N GLY A 492 -32.01 -1.61 -27.80
CA GLY A 492 -32.86 -1.92 -28.96
C GLY A 492 -34.32 -2.33 -28.67
N ASN A 493 -34.75 -2.34 -27.41
CA ASN A 493 -36.15 -2.54 -27.01
C ASN A 493 -36.82 -1.28 -26.40
N GLY A 494 -36.21 -0.11 -26.50
CA GLY A 494 -36.81 1.16 -26.05
C GLY A 494 -36.51 2.29 -27.02
N SER A 495 -37.56 2.90 -27.57
CA SER A 495 -37.48 4.00 -28.51
C SER A 495 -36.83 5.27 -27.91
N LEU A 496 -36.22 6.05 -28.81
CA LEU A 496 -35.92 7.49 -28.72
C LEU A 496 -34.76 7.92 -27.79
N ILE A 497 -33.68 8.47 -28.37
CA ILE A 497 -33.46 9.93 -28.53
C ILE A 497 -32.16 10.17 -29.32
N ASN A 498 -32.29 10.84 -30.46
CA ASN A 498 -31.24 11.56 -31.16
C ASN A 498 -30.85 12.82 -30.36
N ARG A 499 -29.55 13.02 -30.07
CA ARG A 499 -28.75 14.26 -30.22
C ARG A 499 -27.68 14.43 -29.13
N VAL A 500 -26.53 14.92 -29.61
CA VAL A 500 -25.28 15.36 -28.97
C VAL A 500 -24.25 14.26 -28.73
#